data_AF-A0A7Z9C5F0-F1
#
_entry.id   AF-A0A7Z9C5F0-F1
#
_cell.length_a   1.000
_cell.length_b   1.000
_cell.length_c   1.000
_cell.angle_alpha   90.00
_cell.angle_beta   90.00
_cell.angle_gamma   90.00
#
_symmetry.space_group_name_H-M   'P 1'
#
loop_
_entity.id
_entity.type
_entity.pdbx_description
1 polymer ?
#
loop_
_entity_poly.entity_id
_entity_poly.type
_entity_poly.pdbx_seq_one_letter_code
_entity_poly.pdbx_strand_id
1 'polypeptide(L)'
;MDYLKRAPFGGLFLVTFTVAATFQVLMALLGLLLAFLSPGLFFMNGAPATSPVQAVGVLLFLLVVGLVINAGISAIGALLWMGVRIALPKPASV
;
A
#
# COMPACT_ATOMS: atom_id res chain seq x y z
N MET A 1 -18.16 -11.75 3.94
CA MET A 1 -17.49 -12.93 3.35
C MET A 1 -17.90 -13.20 1.90
N ASP A 2 -19.11 -12.85 1.47
CA ASP A 2 -19.57 -13.15 0.10
C ASP A 2 -18.80 -12.41 -1.00
N TYR A 3 -18.37 -11.17 -0.73
CA TYR A 3 -17.48 -10.44 -1.63
C TYR A 3 -16.19 -11.22 -1.88
N LEU A 4 -15.55 -11.74 -0.83
CA LEU A 4 -14.38 -12.58 -0.98
C LEU A 4 -14.67 -13.89 -1.70
N LYS A 5 -15.89 -14.40 -1.76
CA LYS A 5 -16.16 -15.64 -2.53
C LYS A 5 -16.34 -15.38 -4.02
N ARG A 6 -16.83 -14.18 -4.40
CA ARG A 6 -17.33 -13.90 -5.75
C ARG A 6 -16.62 -12.77 -6.49
N ALA A 7 -15.90 -11.88 -5.79
CA ALA A 7 -15.32 -10.69 -6.40
C ALA A 7 -14.25 -11.04 -7.45
N PRO A 8 -14.23 -10.38 -8.61
CA PRO A 8 -13.18 -10.59 -9.61
C PRO A 8 -11.81 -10.13 -9.07
N PHE A 9 -10.73 -10.54 -9.73
CA PHE A 9 -9.36 -10.12 -9.40
C PHE A 9 -9.26 -8.62 -9.13
N GLY A 10 -9.78 -7.79 -10.05
CA GLY A 10 -9.75 -6.34 -9.92
C GLY A 10 -10.43 -5.81 -8.65
N GLY A 11 -11.52 -6.44 -8.20
CA GLY A 11 -12.19 -6.07 -6.96
C GLY A 11 -11.36 -6.39 -5.72
N LEU A 12 -10.75 -7.58 -5.68
CA LEU A 12 -9.86 -8.00 -4.58
C LEU A 12 -8.62 -7.11 -4.50
N PHE A 13 -7.99 -6.86 -5.66
CA PHE A 13 -6.84 -5.97 -5.78
C PHE A 13 -7.20 -4.56 -5.33
N LEU A 14 -8.28 -3.98 -5.86
CA LEU A 14 -8.63 -2.60 -5.58
C LEU A 14 -8.95 -2.38 -4.11
N VAL A 15 -9.68 -3.29 -3.46
CA VAL A 15 -9.99 -3.17 -2.03
C VAL A 15 -8.70 -3.23 -1.19
N THR A 16 -7.83 -4.22 -1.43
CA THR A 16 -6.59 -4.37 -0.66
C THR A 16 -5.62 -3.21 -0.88
N PHE A 17 -5.42 -2.83 -2.15
CA PHE A 17 -4.58 -1.70 -2.53
C PHE A 17 -5.09 -0.39 -1.92
N THR A 18 -6.39 -0.10 -2.06
CA THR A 18 -6.98 1.18 -1.63
C THR A 18 -6.88 1.36 -0.12
N VAL A 19 -7.14 0.31 0.66
CA VAL A 19 -7.02 0.38 2.13
C VAL A 19 -5.58 0.73 2.51
N ALA A 20 -4.60 -0.01 2.01
CA ALA A 20 -3.20 0.24 2.32
C ALA A 20 -2.69 1.59 1.77
N ALA A 21 -3.10 1.98 0.56
CA ALA A 21 -2.75 3.27 -0.04
C ALA A 21 -3.33 4.44 0.77
N THR A 22 -4.55 4.30 1.30
CA THR A 22 -5.15 5.32 2.18
C THR A 22 -4.31 5.54 3.44
N PHE A 23 -3.89 4.45 4.09
CA PHE A 23 -2.98 4.55 5.24
C PHE A 23 -1.64 5.17 4.87
N GLN A 24 -1.05 4.78 3.73
CA GLN A 24 0.21 5.36 3.26
C GLN A 24 0.09 6.86 2.99
N VAL A 25 -1.00 7.32 2.39
CA VAL A 25 -1.26 8.75 2.14
C VAL A 25 -1.43 9.49 3.47
N LEU A 26 -2.21 8.95 4.42
CA LEU A 26 -2.36 9.58 5.75
C LEU A 26 -1.01 9.70 6.48
N MET A 27 -0.19 8.64 6.43
CA MET A 27 1.15 8.66 7.02
C MET A 27 2.08 9.63 6.28
N ALA A 28 1.93 9.78 4.96
CA ALA A 28 2.67 10.77 4.19
C ALA A 28 2.26 12.19 4.54
N LEU A 29 0.98 12.47 4.78
CA LEU A 29 0.52 13.78 5.25
C LEU A 29 1.10 14.11 6.64
N LEU A 30 1.13 13.13 7.55
CA LEU A 30 1.82 13.29 8.83
C LEU A 30 3.33 13.50 8.63
N GLY A 31 3.94 12.75 7.73
CA GLY A 31 5.34 12.88 7.35
C GLY A 31 5.67 14.27 6.77
N LEU A 32 4.76 14.88 6.02
CA LEU A 32 4.93 16.24 5.49
C LEU A 32 5.03 17.25 6.63
N LEU A 33 4.17 17.14 7.65
CA LEU A 33 4.26 17.99 8.84
C LEU A 33 5.64 17.83 9.51
N LEU A 34 6.10 16.59 9.69
CA LEU A 34 7.41 16.30 10.29
C LEU A 34 8.58 16.76 9.41
N ALA A 35 8.45 16.76 8.09
CA ALA A 35 9.49 17.21 7.17
C ALA A 35 9.80 18.70 7.33
N PHE A 36 8.80 19.52 7.71
CA PHE A 36 9.00 20.93 8.03
C PHE A 36 9.45 21.17 9.47
N LEU A 37 8.90 20.43 10.44
CA LEU A 37 9.20 20.65 11.87
C LEU A 37 10.54 20.03 12.29
N SER A 38 10.93 18.91 11.69
CA SER A 38 12.15 18.17 12.03
C SER A 38 12.70 17.41 10.81
N PRO A 39 13.28 18.12 9.83
CA PRO A 39 13.81 17.52 8.61
C PRO A 39 14.89 16.46 8.89
N GLY A 40 15.63 16.57 9.99
CA GLY A 40 16.66 15.60 10.39
C GLY A 40 16.15 14.18 10.68
N LEU A 41 14.83 13.97 10.77
CA LEU A 41 14.24 12.63 10.87
C LEU A 41 14.28 11.85 9.55
N PHE A 42 14.47 12.55 8.42
CA PHE A 42 14.49 11.95 7.09
C PHE A 42 15.93 11.77 6.62
N PHE A 43 16.27 10.59 6.10
CA PHE A 43 17.63 10.28 5.69
C PHE A 43 17.72 10.12 4.18
N MET A 44 18.67 10.82 3.57
CA MET A 44 19.00 10.71 2.15
C MET A 44 20.43 10.18 2.03
N ASN A 45 20.60 9.01 1.40
CA ASN A 45 21.90 8.35 1.24
C ASN A 45 22.67 8.14 2.56
N GLY A 46 21.98 7.84 3.65
CA GLY A 46 22.59 7.59 4.97
C GLY A 46 22.92 8.84 5.79
N ALA A 47 22.69 10.05 5.25
CA ALA A 47 22.82 11.31 5.97
C ALA A 47 21.44 11.90 6.30
N PRO A 48 21.26 12.55 7.46
CA PRO A 48 20.02 13.25 7.77
C PRO A 48 19.82 14.45 6.83
N ALA A 49 18.56 14.72 6.46
CA ALA A 49 18.21 15.83 5.59
C ALA A 49 18.46 17.16 6.30
N THR A 50 19.12 18.08 5.60
CA THR A 50 19.51 19.39 6.13
C THR A 50 18.51 20.50 5.80
N SER A 51 17.52 20.20 4.97
CA SER A 51 16.45 21.14 4.59
C SER A 51 15.11 20.44 4.46
N PRO A 52 13.98 21.15 4.67
CA PRO A 52 12.63 20.60 4.47
C PRO A 52 12.41 20.06 3.07
N VAL A 53 13.01 20.69 2.05
CA VAL A 53 12.89 20.25 0.65
C VAL A 53 13.48 18.85 0.45
N GLN A 54 14.64 18.56 1.05
CA GLN A 54 15.24 17.23 1.01
C GLN A 54 14.36 16.20 1.74
N ALA A 55 13.84 16.55 2.92
CA ALA A 55 12.95 15.67 3.69
C ALA A 55 11.67 15.33 2.92
N VAL A 56 11.06 16.32 2.24
CA VAL A 56 9.92 16.10 1.34
C VAL A 56 10.29 15.20 0.17
N GLY A 57 11.47 15.37 -0.41
CA GLY A 57 11.97 14.50 -1.48
C GLY A 57 12.09 13.04 -1.05
N VAL A 58 12.67 12.79 0.13
CA VAL A 58 12.75 11.44 0.72
C VAL A 58 11.36 10.87 0.99
N LEU A 59 10.47 11.67 1.56
CA LEU A 59 9.09 11.26 1.87
C LEU A 59 8.31 10.86 0.61
N LEU A 60 8.38 11.67 -0.45
CA LEU A 60 7.73 11.38 -1.73
C LEU A 60 8.30 10.12 -2.37
N PHE A 61 9.62 9.94 -2.32
CA PHE A 61 10.27 8.72 -2.79
C PHE A 61 9.76 7.48 -2.04
N LEU A 62 9.74 7.53 -0.70
CA LEU A 62 9.25 6.44 0.13
C LEU A 62 7.76 6.15 -0.10
N LEU A 63 6.94 7.18 -0.32
CA LEU A 63 5.53 7.02 -0.66
C LEU A 63 5.36 6.27 -1.98
N VAL A 64 6.09 6.66 -3.04
CA VAL A 64 6.03 5.99 -4.34
C VAL A 64 6.48 4.53 -4.23
N VAL A 65 7.62 4.29 -3.58
CA VAL A 65 8.13 2.93 -3.36
C VAL A 65 7.12 2.09 -2.57
N GLY A 66 6.55 2.66 -1.50
CA GLY A 66 5.52 2.01 -0.69
C GLY A 66 4.26 1.68 -1.48
N LEU A 67 3.81 2.56 -2.38
CA LEU A 67 2.66 2.33 -3.26
C LEU A 67 2.94 1.22 -4.28
N VAL A 68 4.14 1.16 -4.85
CA VAL A 68 4.55 0.10 -5.79
C VAL A 68 4.58 -1.26 -5.07
N ILE A 69 5.19 -1.33 -3.89
CA ILE A 69 5.22 -2.54 -3.08
C ILE A 69 3.80 -2.97 -2.69
N ASN A 70 2.97 -2.02 -2.27
CA ASN A 70 1.57 -2.27 -1.93
C ASN A 70 0.78 -2.83 -3.12
N ALA A 71 0.95 -2.26 -4.32
CA ALA A 71 0.34 -2.78 -5.53
C ALA A 71 0.77 -4.23 -5.81
N GLY A 72 2.07 -4.54 -5.66
CA GLY A 72 2.61 -5.89 -5.80
C GLY A 72 1.99 -6.88 -4.80
N ILE A 73 1.97 -6.53 -3.52
CA ILE A 73 1.39 -7.38 -2.46
C ILE A 73 -0.11 -7.58 -2.69
N SER A 74 -0.84 -6.52 -3.06
CA SER A 74 -2.26 -6.56 -3.34
C SER A 74 -2.58 -7.46 -4.54
N ALA A 75 -1.77 -7.41 -5.59
CA ALA A 75 -1.90 -8.28 -6.75
C ALA A 75 -1.63 -9.75 -6.40
N ILE A 76 -0.55 -10.03 -5.65
CA ILE A 76 -0.22 -11.38 -5.17
C ILE A 76 -1.34 -11.91 -4.28
N GLY A 77 -1.81 -11.12 -3.32
CA GLY A 77 -2.91 -11.49 -2.42
C GLY A 77 -4.20 -11.81 -3.18
N ALA A 78 -4.54 -11.00 -4.19
CA ALA A 78 -5.69 -11.26 -5.05
C ALA A 78 -5.53 -12.56 -5.86
N LEU A 79 -4.36 -12.83 -6.43
CA LEU A 79 -4.08 -14.09 -7.15
C LEU A 79 -4.15 -15.31 -6.24
N LEU A 80 -3.50 -15.26 -5.07
CA LEU A 80 -3.54 -16.34 -4.07
C LEU A 80 -4.98 -16.63 -3.66
N TRP A 81 -5.76 -15.60 -3.41
CA TRP A 81 -7.14 -15.75 -3.01
C TRP A 81 -8.02 -16.34 -4.12
N MET A 82 -7.80 -15.94 -5.38
CA MET A 82 -8.46 -16.60 -6.51
C MET A 82 -8.07 -18.08 -6.61
N GLY A 83 -6.80 -18.42 -6.40
CA GLY A 83 -6.33 -19.81 -6.34
C GLY A 83 -7.04 -20.62 -5.26
N VAL A 84 -7.14 -20.08 -4.05
CA VAL A 84 -7.87 -20.71 -2.94
C VAL A 84 -9.33 -21.00 -3.31
N ARG A 85 -10.01 -20.09 -4.03
CA ARG A 85 -11.40 -20.30 -4.44
C ARG A 85 -11.60 -21.49 -5.38
N ILE A 86 -10.60 -21.83 -6.19
CA ILE A 86 -10.68 -22.98 -7.10
C ILE A 86 -10.66 -24.29 -6.28
N ALA A 87 -9.96 -24.30 -5.15
CA ALA A 87 -9.88 -25.44 -4.25
C ALA A 87 -11.07 -25.58 -3.28
N LEU A 88 -11.89 -24.53 -3.13
CA LEU A 88 -13.06 -24.59 -2.25
C LEU A 88 -14.21 -25.38 -2.92
N PRO A 89 -14.89 -26.29 -2.19
CA PRO A 89 -16.03 -27.03 -2.72
C PRO A 89 -17.10 -26.07 -3.24
N LYS A 90 -17.54 -26.28 -4.49
CA LYS A 90 -18.67 -25.53 -5.03
C LYS A 90 -19.93 -26.01 -4.30
N PRO A 91 -20.79 -25.09 -3.81
CA PRO A 91 -22.05 -25.49 -3.19
C PRO A 91 -22.85 -26.32 -4.20
N ALA A 92 -23.35 -27.47 -3.75
CA ALA A 92 -24.20 -28.34 -4.56
C ALA A 92 -25.38 -27.50 -5.08
N SER A 93 -25.55 -27.50 -6.40
CA SER A 93 -26.71 -26.89 -7.05
C SER A 93 -27.98 -27.52 -6.48
N VAL A 94 -28.82 -26.70 -5.83
CA VAL A 94 -30.22 -27.04 -5.53
C VAL A 94 -31.05 -26.72 -6.75
#